data_AF-A0A6J4LH91-F1
#
_entry.id   AF-A0A6J4LH91-F1
#
_cell.length_a   1.000
_cell.length_b   1.000
_cell.length_c   1.000
_cell.angle_alpha   90.00
_cell.angle_beta   90.00
_cell.angle_gamma   90.00
#
_symmetry.space_group_name_H-M   'P 1'
#
loop_
_entity.id
_entity.type
_entity.pdbx_description
1 polymer ?
#
loop_
_entity_poly.entity_id
_entity_poly.type
_entity_poly.pdbx_seq_one_letter_code
_entity_poly.pdbx_strand_id
1 'polypeptide(L)' 'MTNHNTATRERNQKGVKDFLALLEAKDIDKWIELWADNGIQEMPYAPPGFPARIEGKKVYLKLTAECPFLT' A
#
# COMPACT_ATOMS: atom_id res chain seq x y z
N MET A 1 28.37 -14.58 6.54
CA MET A 1 27.22 -15.07 5.75
C MET A 1 25.95 -14.49 6.35
N THR A 2 25.41 -13.42 5.77
CA THR A 2 24.11 -12.89 6.18
C THR A 2 23.06 -13.91 5.79
N ASN A 3 22.35 -14.47 6.79
CA ASN A 3 21.21 -15.35 6.53
C ASN A 3 20.25 -14.61 5.62
N HIS A 4 20.02 -15.13 4.41
CA HIS A 4 19.20 -14.46 3.39
C HIS A 4 17.77 -14.14 3.89
N ASN A 5 17.33 -14.88 4.92
CA ASN A 5 16.10 -14.65 5.67
C ASN A 5 16.11 -13.31 6.45
N THR A 6 17.24 -12.95 7.10
CA THR A 6 17.37 -11.69 7.84
C THR A 6 17.29 -10.48 6.91
N ALA A 7 17.99 -10.51 5.77
CA ALA A 7 17.96 -9.41 4.81
C ALA A 7 16.56 -9.21 4.19
N THR A 8 15.85 -10.31 3.90
CA THR A 8 14.46 -10.24 3.42
C THR A 8 13.52 -9.71 4.48
N ARG A 9 13.68 -10.14 5.74
CA ARG A 9 12.89 -9.62 6.86
C ARG A 9 13.10 -8.12 7.06
N GLU A 10 14.34 -7.66 7.06
CA GLU A 10 14.67 -6.24 7.21
C GLU A 10 14.07 -5.40 6.07
N ARG A 11 14.14 -5.88 4.83
CA ARG A 11 13.51 -5.24 3.68
C ARG A 11 11.99 -5.13 3.85
N ASN A 12 11.33 -6.21 4.26
CA ASN A 12 9.88 -6.23 4.44
C ASN A 12 9.44 -5.32 5.60
N GLN A 13 10.18 -5.34 6.71
CA GLN A 13 9.95 -4.44 7.85
C GLN A 13 10.10 -2.98 7.45
N LYS A 14 11.09 -2.65 6.62
CA LYS A 14 11.24 -1.29 6.08
C LYS A 14 10.05 -0.92 5.20
N GLY A 15 9.62 -1.81 4.30
CA GLY A 15 8.46 -1.58 3.44
C GLY A 15 7.19 -1.26 4.22
N VAL A 16 6.90 -1.98 5.31
CA VAL A 16 5.74 -1.69 6.18
C VAL A 16 5.87 -0.33 6.88
N LYS A 17 7.07 0.03 7.36
CA LYS A 17 7.30 1.33 8.00
C LYS A 17 7.12 2.48 7.02
N ASP A 18 7.71 2.36 5.82
CA ASP A 18 7.58 3.36 4.75
C ASP A 18 6.11 3.50 4.32
N PHE A 19 5.39 2.37 4.20
CA PHE A 19 3.96 2.35 3.88
C PHE A 19 3.13 3.21 4.83
N LEU A 20 3.30 3.03 6.14
CA LEU A 20 2.56 3.79 7.14
C LEU A 20 2.98 5.26 7.17
N ALA A 21 4.28 5.54 7.08
CA ALA A 21 4.81 6.90 7.09
C ALA A 21 4.33 7.74 5.89
N LEU A 22 4.25 7.13 4.70
CA LEU A 22 3.75 7.82 3.50
C LEU A 22 2.24 8.08 3.56
N LEU A 23 1.45 7.15 4.11
CA LEU A 23 0.03 7.39 4.36
C LEU A 23 -0.20 8.53 5.36
N GLU A 24 0.57 8.55 6.45
CA GLU A 24 0.53 9.65 7.44
C GLU A 24 0.89 10.99 6.80
N ALA A 25 1.90 11.01 5.94
CA ALA A 25 2.32 12.19 5.20
C ALA A 25 1.38 12.56 4.03
N LYS A 26 0.37 11.73 3.72
CA LYS A 26 -0.49 11.84 2.53
C LYS A 26 0.28 11.88 1.21
N ASP A 27 1.49 11.32 1.17
CA ASP A 27 2.31 11.23 -0.04
C ASP A 27 1.90 9.98 -0.84
N ILE A 28 0.74 10.10 -1.48
CA ILE A 28 0.08 9.00 -2.20
C ILE A 28 0.89 8.57 -3.43
N ASP A 29 1.52 9.50 -4.13
CA ASP A 29 2.33 9.20 -5.31
C ASP A 29 3.48 8.25 -4.94
N LYS A 30 4.24 8.55 -3.87
CA LYS A 30 5.30 7.65 -3.40
C LYS A 30 4.74 6.38 -2.76
N TRP A 31 3.60 6.46 -2.09
CA TRP A 31 2.97 5.29 -1.50
C TRP A 31 2.57 4.26 -2.55
N ILE A 32 2.03 4.72 -3.69
CA ILE A 32 1.68 3.89 -4.84
C ILE A 32 2.92 3.16 -5.39
N GLU A 33 4.10 3.79 -5.38
CA GLU A 33 5.35 3.17 -5.82
C GLU A 33 5.84 2.00 -4.93
N LEU A 34 5.33 1.85 -3.70
CA LEU A 34 5.66 0.69 -2.86
C LEU A 34 4.98 -0.61 -3.33
N TRP A 35 3.92 -0.51 -4.14
CA TRP A 35 3.15 -1.65 -4.58
C TRP A 35 3.76 -2.32 -5.82
N ALA A 36 3.70 -3.64 -5.88
CA ALA A 36 3.88 -4.38 -7.13
C ALA A 36 2.75 -4.04 -8.12
N ASP A 37 3.01 -4.14 -9.42
CA ASP A 37 2.02 -3.84 -10.46
C ASP A 37 0.73 -4.66 -10.31
N ASN A 38 0.86 -5.92 -9.89
CA ASN A 38 -0.23 -6.85 -9.58
C ASN A 38 -0.50 -6.99 -8.06
N GLY A 39 -0.06 -6.01 -7.26
CA GLY A 39 -0.28 -5.98 -5.82
C GLY A 39 -1.77 -5.98 -5.47
N ILE A 40 -2.12 -6.64 -4.39
CA ILE A 40 -3.50 -6.78 -3.93
C ILE A 40 -3.60 -6.24 -2.52
N GLN A 41 -4.62 -5.42 -2.26
CA GLN A 41 -5.04 -5.07 -0.92
C GLN A 41 -6.41 -5.64 -0.64
N GLU A 42 -6.48 -6.44 0.41
CA GLU A 42 -7.72 -6.95 0.94
C GLU A 42 -8.09 -6.13 2.17
N MET A 43 -9.36 -5.73 2.24
CA MET A 43 -9.96 -5.03 3.37
C MET A 43 -11.12 -5.88 3.88
N PRO A 44 -10.85 -6.91 4.70
CA PRO A 44 -11.86 -7.90 5.13
C PRO A 44 -13.02 -7.28 5.91
N TYR A 45 -12.79 -6.11 6.50
CA TYR A 45 -13.75 -5.38 7.32
C TYR A 45 -14.20 -4.07 6.66
N ALA A 46 -14.14 -3.99 5.32
CA ALA A 46 -14.65 -2.82 4.59
C ALA A 46 -16.15 -2.66 4.85
N PRO A 47 -16.63 -1.45 5.16
CA PRO A 47 -18.05 -1.20 5.32
C PRO A 47 -18.79 -1.29 3.97
N PRO A 48 -20.12 -1.47 3.97
CA PRO A 48 -20.91 -1.48 2.74
C PRO A 48 -20.67 -0.23 1.90
N GLY A 49 -20.48 -0.41 0.59
CA GLY A 49 -20.18 0.67 -0.35
C GLY A 49 -18.68 0.93 -0.58
N PHE A 50 -17.79 0.29 0.18
CA PHE A 50 -16.34 0.32 -0.05
C PHE A 50 -15.86 -0.98 -0.71
N PRO A 51 -14.82 -0.93 -1.56
CA PRO A 51 -14.23 -2.14 -2.11
C PRO A 51 -13.61 -2.97 -0.98
N ALA A 52 -13.99 -4.24 -0.86
CA ALA A 52 -13.36 -5.18 0.06
C ALA A 52 -12.00 -5.68 -0.46
N ARG A 53 -11.68 -5.40 -1.73
CA ARG A 53 -10.46 -5.82 -2.39
C ARG A 53 -10.10 -4.86 -3.53
N ILE A 54 -8.82 -4.56 -3.64
CA ILE A 54 -8.22 -3.74 -4.70
C ILE A 54 -7.14 -4.58 -5.37
N GLU A 55 -7.20 -4.69 -6.70
CA GLU A 55 -6.23 -5.45 -7.48
C GLU A 55 -5.49 -4.55 -8.45
N GLY A 56 -4.17 -4.49 -8.29
CA GLY A 56 -3.26 -3.79 -9.17
C GLY A 56 -3.05 -2.33 -8.79
N LYS A 57 -1.80 -1.89 -8.95
CA LYS A 57 -1.31 -0.55 -8.58
C LYS A 57 -2.12 0.58 -9.20
N LYS A 58 -2.58 0.41 -10.45
CA LYS A 58 -3.35 1.42 -11.20
C LYS A 58 -4.72 1.72 -10.61
N VAL A 59 -5.29 0.81 -9.81
CA VAL A 59 -6.60 1.02 -9.19
C VAL A 59 -6.51 2.04 -8.06
N TYR A 60 -5.35 2.16 -7.40
CA TYR A 60 -5.14 3.19 -6.38
C TYR A 60 -5.23 4.61 -6.94
N LEU A 61 -4.67 4.85 -8.13
CA LEU A 61 -4.76 6.15 -8.80
C LEU A 61 -6.21 6.57 -9.08
N LYS A 62 -7.09 5.59 -9.33
CA LYS A 62 -8.51 5.84 -9.53
C LYS A 62 -9.23 6.10 -8.20
N LEU A 63 -8.95 5.28 -7.19
CA LEU A 63 -9.59 5.39 -5.87
C LEU A 63 -9.19 6.67 -5.13
N THR A 64 -7.95 7.13 -5.25
CA THR A 64 -7.49 8.35 -4.58
C THR A 64 -8.12 9.61 -5.17
N ALA A 65 -8.48 9.61 -6.46
CA ALA A 65 -9.24 10.68 -7.09
C ALA A 65 -10.68 10.78 -6.57
N GLU A 66 -11.27 9.66 -6.13
CA GLU A 66 -12.64 9.57 -5.62
C GLU A 66 -12.72 9.80 -4.10
N CYS A 67 -11.57 9.89 -3.42
CA CYS A 67 -11.47 9.88 -1.97
C CYS A 67 -10.90 11.21 -1.42
N PRO A 68 -11.75 12.18 -1.04
CA PRO A 68 -11.33 13.56 -0.78
C PRO A 68 -10.45 13.75 0.47
N PHE A 69 -10.24 12.72 1.29
CA PHE A 69 -9.37 12.78 2.46
C PHE A 69 -7.89 12.43 2.17
N LEU A 70 -7.58 11.98 0.95
CA LEU A 70 -6.22 11.61 0.52
C LEU A 70 -5.59 12.62 -0.45
N THR A 71 -6.30 13.70 -0.80
CA THR A 71 -5.79 14.91 -1.46
C THR A 71 -5.37 15.97 -0.46
#